data_AF-A0A6J6VTT4-F1
#
_entry.id   AF-A0A6J6VTT4-F1
#
_cell.length_a   1.000
_cell.length_b   1.000
_cell.length_c   1.000
_cell.angle_alpha   90.00
_cell.angle_beta   90.00
_cell.angle_gamma   90.00
#
_symmetry.space_group_name_H-M   'P 1'
#
loop_
_entity.id
_entity.type
_entity.pdbx_description
1 polymer ?
#
loop_
_entity_poly.entity_id
_entity_poly.type
_entity_poly.pdbx_seq_one_letter_code
_entity_poly.pdbx_strand_id
1 'polypeptide(L)'
;MNRGQIGVALGVGVLLAGCGAPTPVSAPQPVSRTSALSVLGTLRVAGRGPKTGYTRAEFGQAWADVDRNGCDTRNDILQRCPVNK
;
A
#
# COMPACT_ATOMS: atom_id res chain seq x y z
N MET A 1 -32.32 23.18 48.18
CA MET A 1 -32.65 21.74 48.39
C MET A 1 -31.75 20.92 47.48
N ASN A 2 -30.63 20.41 48.01
CA ASN A 2 -30.45 19.01 48.48
C ASN A 2 -30.22 18.02 47.32
N ARG A 3 -29.25 17.09 47.30
CA ARG A 3 -28.28 16.58 48.30
C ARG A 3 -27.37 15.53 47.60
N GLY A 4 -26.12 15.37 48.05
CA GLY A 4 -25.33 14.11 47.95
C GLY A 4 -24.15 14.14 46.96
N GLN A 5 -22.93 14.52 47.36
CA GLN A 5 -21.84 13.69 47.94
C GLN A 5 -21.25 12.64 46.98
N ILE A 6 -20.04 12.87 46.46
CA ILE A 6 -18.68 12.46 46.95
C ILE A 6 -18.39 10.97 46.75
N GLY A 7 -17.41 10.68 45.88
CA GLY A 7 -16.73 9.40 45.76
C GLY A 7 -15.37 9.58 45.09
N VAL A 8 -14.38 10.08 45.82
CA VAL A 8 -12.97 10.03 45.40
C VAL A 8 -12.47 8.61 45.66
N ALA A 9 -12.29 7.82 44.59
CA ALA A 9 -11.59 6.56 44.68
C ALA A 9 -10.10 6.80 44.40
N LEU A 10 -9.30 6.81 45.47
CA LEU A 10 -7.86 6.53 45.38
C LEU A 10 -7.70 5.07 44.93
N GLY A 11 -7.12 4.87 43.75
CA GLY A 11 -6.79 3.57 43.20
C GLY A 11 -5.37 3.58 42.65
N VAL A 12 -4.51 2.82 43.31
CA VAL A 12 -3.09 2.52 43.09
C VAL A 12 -2.67 2.41 41.62
N GLY A 13 -1.47 2.93 41.33
CA GLY A 13 -0.90 3.02 39.99
C GLY A 13 -0.59 1.68 39.33
N VAL A 14 -0.73 1.70 38.01
CA VAL A 14 -0.02 0.81 37.08
C VAL A 14 0.64 1.72 36.06
N LEU A 15 1.97 1.79 36.08
CA LEU A 15 2.77 2.36 35.00
C LEU A 15 2.76 1.36 33.83
N LEU A 16 1.73 1.45 32.99
CA LEU A 16 1.76 0.91 31.62
C LEU A 16 2.33 2.00 30.72
N ALA A 17 3.66 2.13 30.71
CA ALA A 17 4.37 2.87 29.67
C ALA A 17 4.28 2.07 28.36
N GLY A 18 3.17 2.21 27.65
CA GLY A 18 2.92 1.46 26.42
C GLY A 18 1.74 1.96 25.59
N CYS A 19 1.37 3.24 25.72
CA CYS A 19 0.33 3.84 24.91
C CYS A 19 0.92 5.07 24.21
N GLY A 20 1.51 4.87 23.03
CA GLY A 20 1.73 5.99 22.12
C GLY A 20 0.37 6.60 21.79
N ALA A 21 0.19 7.89 22.04
CA ALA A 21 -1.03 8.59 21.67
C ALA A 21 -1.35 8.33 20.18
N PRO A 22 -2.62 8.16 19.79
CA PRO A 22 -2.97 8.09 18.38
C PRO A 22 -2.46 9.37 17.72
N THR A 23 -1.57 9.23 16.76
CA THR A 23 -1.17 10.36 15.92
C THR A 23 -2.44 10.89 15.26
N PRO A 24 -2.63 12.23 15.20
CA PRO A 24 -3.75 12.78 14.46
C PRO A 24 -3.62 12.31 13.01
N VAL A 25 -4.52 11.44 12.59
CA VAL A 25 -4.66 11.08 11.18
C VAL A 25 -5.03 12.36 10.44
N SER A 26 -4.17 12.78 9.51
CA SER A 26 -4.43 13.97 8.71
C SER A 26 -5.76 13.76 7.99
N ALA A 27 -6.70 14.70 8.19
CA ALA A 27 -7.97 14.67 7.48
C ALA A 27 -7.69 14.62 5.96
N PRO A 28 -8.49 13.87 5.17
CA PRO A 28 -8.31 13.80 3.74
C PRO A 28 -8.30 15.22 3.17
N GLN A 29 -7.19 15.58 2.55
CA GLN A 29 -7.05 16.89 1.93
C GLN A 29 -8.08 17.00 0.79
N PRO A 30 -8.71 18.17 0.60
CA PRO A 30 -9.60 18.37 -0.52
C PRO A 30 -8.83 18.12 -1.83
N VAL A 31 -9.14 17.03 -2.51
CA VAL A 31 -8.58 16.74 -3.82
C VAL A 31 -9.17 17.73 -4.82
N SER A 32 -8.30 18.46 -5.54
CA SER A 32 -8.74 19.31 -6.64
C SER A 32 -9.44 18.44 -7.68
N ARG A 33 -10.67 18.82 -8.09
CA ARG A 33 -11.49 18.08 -9.06
C ARG A 33 -11.01 18.27 -10.51
N THR A 34 -9.72 18.04 -10.74
CA THR A 34 -9.16 18.00 -12.09
C THR A 34 -9.22 16.56 -12.59
N SER A 35 -9.63 16.35 -13.84
CA SER A 35 -9.62 15.00 -14.41
C SER A 35 -8.19 14.47 -14.51
N ALA A 36 -8.02 13.15 -14.30
CA ALA A 36 -6.71 12.51 -14.46
C ALA A 36 -6.11 12.76 -15.86
N LEU A 37 -6.96 12.82 -16.89
CA LEU A 37 -6.56 13.17 -18.26
C LEU A 37 -5.97 14.57 -18.38
N SER A 38 -6.59 15.56 -17.71
CA SER A 38 -6.09 16.94 -17.73
C SER A 38 -4.72 17.03 -17.05
N VAL A 39 -4.54 16.35 -15.91
CA VAL A 39 -3.23 16.28 -15.23
C VAL A 39 -2.18 15.60 -16.11
N LEU A 40 -2.50 14.46 -16.74
CA LEU A 40 -1.59 13.78 -17.67
C LEU A 40 -1.17 14.68 -18.85
N GLY A 41 -2.09 15.50 -19.35
CA GLY A 41 -1.80 16.46 -20.43
C GLY A 41 -0.77 17.53 -20.05
N THR A 42 -0.52 17.76 -18.76
CA THR A 42 0.51 18.70 -18.29
C THR A 42 1.91 18.09 -18.19
N LEU A 43 2.04 16.76 -18.27
CA LEU A 43 3.33 16.10 -18.15
C LEU A 43 4.17 16.32 -19.42
N ARG A 44 5.44 16.69 -19.22
CA ARG A 44 6.40 16.74 -20.32
C ARG A 44 6.61 15.35 -20.92
N VAL A 45 6.45 15.24 -22.23
CA VAL A 45 6.87 14.03 -22.97
C VAL A 45 8.39 14.07 -23.16
N ALA A 46 9.10 13.17 -22.49
CA ALA A 46 10.52 13.00 -22.69
C ALA A 46 10.80 12.15 -23.94
N GLY A 47 11.86 12.50 -24.67
CA GLY A 47 12.40 11.62 -25.72
C GLY A 47 12.96 10.33 -25.14
N ARG A 48 13.18 9.32 -26.00
CA ARG A 48 13.82 8.07 -25.57
C ARG A 48 15.25 8.36 -25.12
N GLY A 49 15.55 8.07 -23.85
CA GLY A 49 16.92 8.05 -23.33
C GLY A 49 17.71 6.81 -23.77
N PRO A 50 19.05 6.81 -23.62
CA PRO A 50 19.87 5.64 -23.88
C PRO A 50 19.52 4.52 -22.89
N LYS A 51 19.54 3.27 -23.35
CA LYS A 51 19.32 2.07 -22.51
C LYS A 51 20.61 1.59 -21.84
N THR A 52 21.54 2.50 -21.55
CA THR A 52 22.86 2.14 -21.01
C THR A 52 22.69 1.39 -19.69
N GLY A 53 23.35 0.24 -19.55
CA GLY A 53 23.25 -0.60 -18.36
C GLY A 53 21.96 -1.44 -18.27
N TYR A 54 21.10 -1.43 -19.28
CA TYR A 54 19.96 -2.33 -19.36
C TYR A 54 20.25 -3.50 -20.28
N THR A 55 20.19 -4.73 -19.75
CA THR A 55 19.98 -5.93 -20.56
C THR A 55 18.78 -6.70 -20.04
N ARG A 56 17.95 -7.23 -20.96
CA ARG A 56 16.80 -8.04 -20.55
C ARG A 56 17.25 -9.30 -19.79
N ALA A 57 18.45 -9.81 -20.07
CA ALA A 57 18.96 -11.05 -19.47
C ALA A 57 19.17 -10.97 -17.95
N GLU A 58 19.40 -9.78 -17.38
CA GLU A 58 19.59 -9.59 -15.93
C GLU A 58 18.36 -9.95 -15.09
N PHE A 59 17.17 -9.98 -15.70
CA PHE A 59 15.90 -10.22 -15.03
C PHE A 59 15.41 -11.67 -15.15
N GLY A 60 16.24 -12.58 -15.65
CA GLY A 60 15.91 -14.00 -15.79
C GLY A 60 14.85 -14.27 -16.87
N GLN A 61 14.25 -15.47 -16.83
CA GLN A 61 13.24 -15.89 -17.80
C GLN A 61 12.01 -14.98 -17.73
N ALA A 62 11.46 -14.59 -18.88
CA ALA A 62 10.20 -13.87 -18.91
C ALA A 62 9.06 -14.78 -18.44
N TRP A 63 8.32 -14.33 -17.43
CA TRP A 63 7.23 -15.11 -16.85
C TRP A 63 7.71 -16.48 -16.35
N ALA A 64 8.77 -16.51 -15.55
CA ALA A 64 9.22 -17.78 -14.98
C ALA A 64 8.06 -18.51 -14.27
N ASP A 65 8.01 -19.83 -14.42
CA ASP A 65 7.21 -20.71 -13.57
C ASP A 65 7.94 -20.80 -12.21
N VAL A 66 7.58 -19.89 -11.30
CA VAL A 66 8.26 -19.72 -10.01
C VAL A 66 7.84 -20.77 -8.99
N ASP A 67 6.62 -21.30 -9.09
CA ASP A 67 6.09 -22.33 -8.19
C ASP A 67 6.23 -23.75 -8.75
N ARG A 68 6.77 -23.88 -9.97
CA ARG A 68 7.05 -25.14 -10.69
C ARG A 68 5.81 -26.00 -10.86
N ASN A 69 4.69 -25.35 -11.18
CA ASN A 69 3.41 -26.01 -11.35
C ASN A 69 3.09 -26.38 -12.81
N GLY A 70 3.98 -26.04 -13.74
CA GLY A 70 3.81 -26.29 -15.18
C GLY A 70 3.25 -25.10 -15.97
N CYS A 71 3.01 -23.96 -15.32
CA CYS A 71 2.49 -22.75 -15.94
C CYS A 71 3.40 -21.55 -15.69
N ASP A 72 3.53 -20.69 -16.69
CA ASP A 72 4.19 -19.41 -16.49
C ASP A 72 3.33 -18.47 -15.62
N THR A 73 3.99 -17.54 -14.92
CA THR A 73 3.32 -16.57 -14.04
C THR A 73 2.18 -15.81 -14.75
N ARG A 74 2.27 -15.59 -16.08
CA ARG A 74 1.24 -14.88 -16.84
C ARG A 74 -0.02 -15.72 -16.96
N ASN A 75 0.11 -17.00 -17.28
CA ASN A 75 -1.01 -17.90 -17.44
C ASN A 75 -1.68 -18.22 -16.10
N ASP A 76 -0.95 -18.16 -15.00
CA ASP A 76 -1.54 -18.16 -13.65
C ASP A 76 -2.43 -16.92 -13.44
N ILE A 77 -1.89 -15.71 -13.65
CA ILE A 77 -2.63 -14.44 -13.48
C ILE A 77 -3.84 -14.37 -14.40
N LEU A 78 -3.71 -14.89 -15.63
CA LEU A 78 -4.78 -14.87 -16.64
C LEU A 78 -5.75 -16.05 -16.51
N GLN A 79 -5.57 -16.95 -15.53
CA GLN A 79 -6.40 -18.15 -15.32
C GLN A 79 -6.49 -19.06 -16.57
N ARG A 80 -5.38 -19.18 -17.29
CA ARG A 80 -5.22 -20.05 -18.46
C ARG A 80 -4.45 -21.32 -18.15
N CYS A 81 -3.98 -21.45 -16.91
CA CYS A 81 -3.31 -22.64 -16.45
C CYS A 81 -4.31 -23.81 -16.35
N PRO A 82 -4.06 -24.97 -16.99
CA PRO A 82 -4.88 -26.15 -16.81
C PRO A 82 -4.87 -26.56 -15.32
N VAL A 83 -6.05 -26.73 -14.73
CA VAL A 83 -6.24 -26.98 -13.29
C VAL A 83 -6.02 -28.46 -12.95
N ASN A 84 -4.93 -29.04 -13.43
CA ASN A 84 -4.54 -30.42 -13.12
C ASN A 84 -3.12 -30.39 -12.59
N LYS A 85 -2.99 -30.29 -11.27
CA LYS A 85 -1.72 -30.48 -10.55
C LYS A 85 -1.58 -31.94 -10.14
#